data_AF-A0A642A5D3-F1
#
_entry.id   AF-A0A642A5D3-F1
#
_cell.length_a   1.000
_cell.length_b   1.000
_cell.length_c   1.000
_cell.angle_alpha   90.00
_cell.angle_beta   90.00
_cell.angle_gamma   90.00
#
_symmetry.space_group_name_H-M   'P 1'
#
loop_
_entity.id
_entity.type
_entity.pdbx_description
1 polymer ?
#
loop_
_entity_poly.entity_id
_entity_poly.type
_entity_poly.pdbx_seq_one_letter_code
_entity_poly.pdbx_strand_id
1 'polypeptide(L)'
;MKVKRIYAVNFRNYKECCLEITSMVNIFYGQNAQGKTNLLEAMFYAAFGMSHRTAQEDDMQRLDTNQLAVGINFEDLHGVNDVKIKRQQLDGKNKKELFLNDVKVRPKEHYGTLNMVMFSPEDLQLIKGEPALRRRFFDMQISQTDKAYY
;
A
#
# COMPACT_ATOMS: atom_id res chain seq x y z
N MET A 1 12.93 5.03 -7.99
CA MET A 1 11.59 5.62 -7.73
C MET A 1 11.68 6.48 -6.48
N LYS A 2 11.04 7.65 -6.48
CA LYS A 2 11.04 8.61 -5.37
C LYS A 2 9.61 9.01 -5.04
N VAL A 3 9.12 8.61 -3.87
CA VAL A 3 7.82 9.07 -3.36
C VAL A 3 7.90 10.56 -3.05
N LYS A 4 6.91 11.33 -3.50
CA LYS A 4 6.79 12.79 -3.28
C LYS A 4 5.69 13.11 -2.30
N ARG A 5 4.57 12.38 -2.37
CA ARG A 5 3.41 12.61 -1.53
C ARG A 5 2.65 11.31 -1.32
N ILE A 6 2.14 11.13 -0.12
CA ILE A 6 1.15 10.10 0.19
C ILE A 6 -0.14 10.78 0.64
N TYR A 7 -1.27 10.25 0.17
CA TYR A 7 -2.58 10.60 0.71
C TYR A 7 -3.27 9.33 1.24
N ALA A 8 -3.99 9.47 2.34
CA ALA A 8 -4.86 8.43 2.88
C ALA A 8 -6.12 9.07 3.47
N VAL A 9 -7.29 8.55 3.12
CA VAL A 9 -8.61 9.01 3.57
C VAL A 9 -9.36 7.83 4.14
N ASN A 10 -9.92 8.00 5.34
CA ASN A 10 -10.64 6.96 6.09
C ASN A 10 -9.86 5.64 6.19
N PHE A 11 -8.55 5.72 6.40
CA PHE A 11 -7.66 4.58 6.48
C PHE A 11 -7.18 4.38 7.92
N ARG A 12 -7.57 3.26 8.55
CA ARG A 12 -7.28 2.95 9.95
C ARG A 12 -7.71 4.12 10.86
N ASN A 13 -6.78 4.74 11.58
CA ASN A 13 -7.06 5.88 12.44
C ASN A 13 -7.04 7.24 11.71
N TYR A 14 -6.69 7.28 10.41
CA TYR A 14 -6.67 8.51 9.63
C TYR A 14 -8.06 8.82 9.06
N LYS A 15 -8.62 9.97 9.45
CA LYS A 15 -9.73 10.58 8.71
C LYS A 15 -9.20 11.11 7.37
N GLU A 16 -8.14 11.89 7.44
CA GLU A 16 -7.39 12.40 6.30
C GLU A 16 -5.92 12.53 6.71
N CYS A 17 -5.03 12.09 5.83
CA CYS A 17 -3.59 12.22 5.97
C CYS A 17 -3.03 12.60 4.61
N CYS A 18 -2.35 13.73 4.53
CA CYS A 18 -1.61 14.17 3.35
C CYS A 18 -0.21 14.55 3.81
N LEU A 19 0.80 13.82 3.36
CA LEU A 19 2.18 14.03 3.78
C LEU A 19 3.08 14.15 2.55
N GLU A 20 3.89 15.19 2.54
CA GLU A 20 4.98 15.33 1.60
C GLU A 20 6.18 14.54 2.09
N ILE A 21 6.78 13.78 1.18
CA ILE A 21 7.92 12.92 1.45
C ILE A 21 9.14 13.55 0.79
N THR A 22 10.14 13.84 1.62
CA THR A 22 11.40 14.41 1.15
C THR A 22 12.32 13.32 0.62
N SER A 23 13.37 13.72 -0.12
CA SER A 23 14.39 12.78 -0.57
C SER A 23 15.06 12.07 0.60
N MET A 24 15.56 10.85 0.37
CA MET A 24 16.36 10.10 1.33
C MET A 24 15.54 9.65 2.56
N VAL A 25 16.01 9.95 3.76
CA VAL A 25 15.51 9.38 5.01
C VAL A 25 14.43 10.29 5.60
N ASN A 26 13.25 9.71 5.85
CA ASN A 26 12.15 10.39 6.53
C ASN A 26 11.89 9.65 7.85
N ILE A 27 11.94 10.36 8.99
CA ILE A 27 11.78 9.77 10.32
C ILE A 27 10.42 10.15 10.89
N PHE A 28 9.56 9.15 11.07
CA PHE A 28 8.27 9.32 11.74
C PHE A 28 8.38 8.80 13.17
N TYR A 29 8.23 9.70 14.15
CA TYR A 29 8.33 9.38 15.58
C TYR A 29 7.10 9.88 16.33
N GLY A 30 6.91 9.37 17.55
CA GLY A 30 5.76 9.68 18.40
C GLY A 30 5.37 8.48 19.25
N GLN A 31 4.34 8.64 20.08
CA GLN A 31 3.84 7.57 20.95
C GLN A 31 3.28 6.38 20.17
N ASN A 32 3.16 5.23 20.82
CA ASN A 32 2.51 4.05 20.25
C ASN A 32 1.04 4.36 19.91
N ALA A 33 0.49 3.60 18.96
CA ALA A 33 -0.88 3.77 18.45
C ALA A 33 -1.21 5.11 17.77
N GLN A 34 -0.24 6.00 17.53
CA GLN A 34 -0.44 7.28 16.82
C GLN A 34 -0.56 7.14 15.29
N GLY A 35 -0.52 5.91 14.75
CA GLY A 35 -0.68 5.66 13.31
C GLY A 35 0.61 5.52 12.52
N LYS A 36 1.82 5.59 13.12
CA LYS A 36 3.10 5.41 12.42
C LYS A 36 3.13 4.15 11.53
N THR A 37 2.70 3.01 12.08
CA THR A 37 2.58 1.75 11.32
C THR A 37 1.47 1.79 10.28
N ASN A 38 0.39 2.55 10.52
CA ASN A 38 -0.70 2.71 9.56
C ASN A 38 -0.25 3.55 8.35
N LEU A 39 0.67 4.50 8.52
CA LEU A 39 1.30 5.23 7.41
C LEU A 39 2.07 4.27 6.49
N LEU A 40 2.91 3.40 7.09
CA LEU A 40 3.65 2.39 6.32
C LEU A 40 2.70 1.37 5.68
N GLU A 41 1.63 0.99 6.37
CA GLU A 41 0.59 0.12 5.81
C GLU A 41 -0.14 0.77 4.63
N ALA A 42 -0.43 2.07 4.70
CA ALA A 42 -1.01 2.81 3.59
C ALA A 42 -0.05 2.84 2.40
N MET A 43 1.24 3.08 2.64
CA MET A 43 2.25 3.04 1.58
C MET A 43 2.31 1.68 0.89
N PHE A 44 2.36 0.62 1.68
CA PHE A 44 2.33 -0.75 1.17
C PHE A 44 1.04 -1.05 0.42
N TYR A 45 -0.11 -0.67 0.99
CA TYR A 45 -1.41 -0.90 0.36
C TYR A 45 -1.51 -0.23 -1.00
N ALA A 46 -1.06 1.03 -1.12
CA ALA A 46 -1.05 1.72 -2.42
C ALA A 46 -0.11 1.10 -3.46
N ALA A 47 1.00 0.49 -3.06
CA ALA A 47 1.93 -0.16 -3.99
C ALA A 47 1.45 -1.57 -4.41
N PHE A 48 1.00 -2.38 -3.45
CA PHE A 48 0.71 -3.80 -3.65
C PHE A 48 -0.77 -4.11 -3.89
N GLY A 49 -1.66 -3.18 -3.52
CA GLY A 49 -3.09 -3.42 -3.52
C GLY A 49 -3.54 -4.47 -2.52
N MET A 50 -2.83 -4.70 -1.43
CA MET A 50 -3.25 -5.56 -0.32
C MET A 50 -2.56 -5.14 0.97
N SER A 51 -3.11 -5.50 2.13
CA SER A 51 -2.43 -5.26 3.40
C SER A 51 -1.39 -6.33 3.68
N HIS A 52 -0.28 -5.94 4.28
CA HIS A 52 0.70 -6.87 4.85
C HIS A 52 0.25 -7.46 6.20
N ARG A 53 -0.72 -6.83 6.89
CA ARG A 53 -1.14 -7.17 8.26
C ARG A 53 -2.41 -8.01 8.32
N THR A 54 -3.36 -7.78 7.42
CA THR A 54 -4.67 -8.44 7.44
C THR A 54 -5.11 -8.87 6.05
N ALA A 55 -5.79 -10.01 5.97
CA ALA A 55 -6.51 -10.43 4.76
C ALA A 55 -7.89 -9.76 4.66
N GLN A 56 -8.44 -9.28 5.78
CA GLN A 56 -9.72 -8.59 5.82
C GLN A 56 -9.51 -7.09 5.56
N GLU A 57 -9.72 -6.68 4.33
CA GLU A 57 -9.57 -5.28 3.94
C GLU A 57 -10.59 -4.34 4.60
N ASP A 58 -11.68 -4.87 5.17
CA ASP A 58 -12.67 -4.10 5.94
C ASP A 58 -12.05 -3.52 7.22
N ASP A 59 -11.10 -4.21 7.84
CA ASP A 59 -10.38 -3.71 9.02
C ASP A 59 -9.50 -2.49 8.72
N MET A 60 -9.20 -2.23 7.44
CA MET A 60 -8.44 -1.05 7.03
C MET A 60 -9.30 0.20 6.97
N GLN A 61 -10.63 0.07 6.88
CA GLN A 61 -11.53 1.21 6.89
C GLN A 61 -11.50 1.85 8.28
N ARG A 62 -11.59 3.18 8.31
CA ARG A 62 -11.80 3.88 9.58
C ARG A 62 -13.16 3.49 10.15
N LEU A 63 -13.25 3.39 11.47
CA LEU A 63 -14.53 3.15 12.16
C LEU A 63 -15.61 4.11 11.67
N ASP A 64 -16.81 3.54 11.49
CA ASP A 64 -18.02 4.21 11.01
C ASP A 64 -17.90 4.80 9.60
N THR A 65 -17.02 4.24 8.77
CA THR A 65 -16.89 4.61 7.36
C THR A 65 -16.97 3.36 6.49
N ASN A 66 -17.61 3.49 5.32
CA ASN A 66 -17.76 2.40 4.35
C ASN A 66 -16.90 2.63 3.11
N GLN A 67 -15.94 3.54 3.20
CA GLN A 67 -15.07 3.92 2.09
C GLN A 67 -13.70 4.32 2.59
N LEU A 68 -12.66 3.92 1.87
CA LEU A 68 -11.29 4.36 2.06
C LEU A 68 -10.65 4.70 0.71
N ALA A 69 -9.65 5.55 0.75
CA ALA A 69 -8.80 5.82 -0.39
C ALA A 69 -7.36 6.04 0.05
N VAL A 70 -6.41 5.48 -0.69
CA VAL A 70 -4.98 5.68 -0.48
C VAL A 70 -4.32 5.90 -1.82
N GLY A 71 -3.32 6.76 -1.87
CA GLY A 71 -2.49 6.86 -3.06
C GLY A 71 -1.20 7.60 -2.85
N ILE A 72 -0.34 7.47 -3.84
CA ILE A 72 1.06 7.89 -3.78
C ILE A 72 1.40 8.58 -5.09
N ASN A 73 1.95 9.78 -4.98
CA ASN A 73 2.64 10.45 -6.07
C ASN A 73 4.12 10.12 -5.96
N PHE A 74 4.72 9.67 -7.06
CA PHE A 74 6.12 9.31 -7.11
C PHE A 74 6.73 9.68 -8.45
N GLU A 75 8.06 9.67 -8.49
CA GLU A 75 8.85 9.96 -9.68
C GLU A 75 9.76 8.77 -9.99
N ASP A 76 9.82 8.37 -11.25
CA ASP A 76 10.73 7.35 -11.75
C ASP A 76 11.57 7.88 -12.93
N LEU A 77 12.21 7.00 -13.70
CA LEU A 77 13.02 7.39 -14.85
C LEU A 77 12.19 7.91 -16.04
N HIS A 78 10.88 7.66 -16.03
CA HIS A 78 9.95 8.03 -17.11
C HIS A 78 9.14 9.28 -16.77
N GLY A 79 9.11 9.70 -15.51
CA GLY A 79 8.55 10.97 -15.06
C GLY A 79 7.76 10.86 -13.77
N VAL A 80 6.77 11.76 -13.62
CA VAL A 80 5.87 11.78 -12.47
C VAL A 80 4.71 10.84 -12.71
N ASN A 81 4.45 9.99 -11.72
CA ASN A 81 3.38 9.01 -11.73
C ASN A 81 2.57 9.07 -10.43
N ASP A 82 1.36 8.53 -10.49
CA ASP A 82 0.42 8.46 -9.40
C ASP A 82 -0.26 7.09 -9.38
N VAL A 83 -0.31 6.46 -8.21
CA VAL A 83 -1.08 5.23 -7.97
C VAL A 83 -2.12 5.51 -6.90
N LYS A 84 -3.36 5.09 -7.16
CA LYS A 84 -4.49 5.28 -6.25
C LYS A 84 -5.30 4.02 -6.11
N ILE A 85 -5.74 3.76 -4.89
CA ILE A 85 -6.68 2.71 -4.57
C ILE A 85 -7.87 3.34 -3.88
N LYS A 86 -9.06 3.08 -4.41
CA LYS A 86 -10.33 3.45 -3.79
C LYS A 86 -11.09 2.17 -3.49
N ARG A 87 -11.64 2.09 -2.28
CA ARG A 87 -12.47 0.97 -1.84
C ARG A 87 -13.70 1.54 -1.17
N GLN A 88 -14.87 1.10 -1.59
CA GLN A 88 -16.13 1.57 -1.04
C GLN A 88 -17.18 0.47 -1.07
N GLN A 89 -18.07 0.46 -0.09
CA GLN A 89 -19.23 -0.41 -0.08
C GLN A 89 -20.38 0.28 -0.82
N LEU A 90 -20.86 -0.34 -1.89
CA LEU A 90 -22.02 0.09 -2.69
C LEU A 90 -23.02 -1.05 -2.72
N ASP A 91 -24.27 -0.78 -2.35
CA ASP A 91 -25.36 -1.76 -2.37
C ASP A 91 -25.01 -3.07 -1.63
N GLY A 92 -24.33 -2.95 -0.48
CA GLY A 92 -23.87 -4.08 0.33
C GLY A 92 -22.66 -4.84 -0.25
N LYS A 93 -22.15 -4.45 -1.42
CA LYS A 93 -20.99 -5.07 -2.07
C LYS A 93 -19.74 -4.19 -1.96
N ASN A 94 -18.63 -4.81 -1.62
CA ASN A 94 -17.33 -4.14 -1.62
C ASN A 94 -16.83 -3.95 -3.06
N LYS A 95 -16.64 -2.69 -3.46
CA LYS A 95 -16.07 -2.31 -4.74
C LYS A 95 -14.66 -1.74 -4.51
N LYS A 96 -13.68 -2.35 -5.16
CA LYS A 96 -12.28 -1.89 -5.15
C LYS A 96 -11.87 -1.46 -6.55
N GLU A 97 -11.26 -0.29 -6.65
CA GLU A 97 -10.80 0.29 -7.89
C GLU A 97 -9.35 0.74 -7.74
N LEU A 98 -8.54 0.38 -8.74
CA LEU A 98 -7.12 0.69 -8.83
C LEU A 98 -6.95 1.70 -9.97
N PHE A 99 -6.13 2.71 -9.75
CA PHE A 99 -5.84 3.73 -10.73
C PHE A 99 -4.33 3.92 -10.86
N LEU A 100 -3.88 4.10 -12.10
CA LEU A 100 -2.55 4.54 -12.46
C LEU A 100 -2.72 5.82 -13.28
N ASN A 101 -2.17 6.93 -12.82
CA ASN A 101 -2.28 8.24 -13.47
C ASN A 101 -3.74 8.61 -13.78
N ASP A 102 -4.61 8.47 -12.78
CA ASP A 102 -6.07 8.69 -12.86
C ASP A 102 -6.85 7.80 -13.86
N VAL A 103 -6.18 6.85 -14.53
CA VAL A 103 -6.82 5.85 -15.38
C VAL A 103 -7.08 4.60 -14.55
N LYS A 104 -8.32 4.08 -14.61
CA LYS A 104 -8.68 2.83 -13.94
C LYS A 104 -7.98 1.65 -14.61
N VAL A 105 -7.27 0.84 -13.83
CA VAL A 105 -6.44 -0.28 -14.30
C VAL A 105 -6.82 -1.61 -13.63
N ARG A 106 -6.40 -2.71 -14.23
CA ARG A 106 -6.53 -4.06 -13.66
C ARG A 106 -5.44 -4.30 -12.59
N PRO A 107 -5.65 -5.24 -11.65
CA PRO A 107 -4.62 -5.58 -10.66
C PRO A 107 -3.24 -5.92 -11.25
N LYS A 108 -3.21 -6.67 -12.37
CA LYS A 108 -1.98 -7.02 -13.09
C LYS A 108 -1.25 -5.82 -13.72
N GLU A 109 -1.98 -4.75 -14.04
CA GLU A 109 -1.42 -3.52 -14.58
C GLU A 109 -0.95 -2.58 -13.46
N HIS A 110 -1.57 -2.66 -12.28
CA HIS A 110 -1.21 -1.88 -11.09
C HIS A 110 0.01 -2.46 -10.36
N TYR A 111 0.08 -3.78 -10.19
CA TYR A 111 1.15 -4.42 -9.44
C TYR A 111 2.51 -4.21 -10.14
N GLY A 112 3.53 -3.82 -9.37
CA GLY A 112 4.88 -3.52 -9.90
C GLY A 112 5.02 -2.14 -10.55
N THR A 113 4.00 -1.28 -10.52
CA THR A 113 4.13 0.12 -10.98
C THR A 113 4.94 0.98 -10.02
N LEU A 114 4.76 0.74 -8.71
CA LEU A 114 5.54 1.33 -7.64
C LEU A 114 6.25 0.21 -6.88
N ASN A 115 7.55 0.06 -7.14
CA ASN A 115 8.37 -0.92 -6.45
C ASN A 115 8.67 -0.44 -5.02
N MET A 116 8.40 -1.32 -4.07
CA MET A 116 8.56 -1.03 -2.65
C MET A 116 9.04 -2.27 -1.90
N VAL A 117 9.92 -2.04 -0.92
CA VAL A 117 10.33 -3.06 0.04
C VAL A 117 9.94 -2.54 1.42
N MET A 118 9.16 -3.34 2.14
CA MET A 118 8.81 -3.06 3.53
C MET A 118 9.62 -3.99 4.41
N PHE A 119 10.28 -3.42 5.42
CA PHE A 119 10.89 -4.16 6.51
C PHE A 119 10.02 -4.03 7.74
N SER A 120 9.69 -5.16 8.34
CA SER A 120 8.79 -5.25 9.49
C SER A 120 9.37 -6.20 10.55
N PRO A 121 9.06 -6.00 11.85
CA PRO A 121 9.45 -6.96 12.89
C PRO A 121 8.97 -8.40 12.59
N GLU A 122 7.86 -8.54 11.88
CA GLU A 122 7.28 -9.81 11.46
C GLU A 122 8.17 -10.57 10.46
N ASP A 123 9.10 -9.89 9.78
CA ASP A 123 10.02 -10.51 8.80
C ASP A 123 10.97 -11.52 9.44
N LEU A 124 11.12 -11.53 10.77
CA LEU A 124 11.82 -12.60 11.49
C LEU A 124 11.24 -13.99 11.20
N GLN A 125 9.96 -14.06 10.84
CA GLN A 125 9.29 -15.29 10.43
C GLN A 125 9.80 -15.84 9.09
N LEU A 126 10.45 -15.03 8.25
CA LEU A 126 11.08 -15.54 7.03
C LEU A 126 12.23 -16.50 7.36
N ILE A 127 12.92 -16.27 8.47
CA ILE A 127 14.06 -17.09 8.92
C ILE A 127 13.56 -18.33 9.67
N LYS A 128 12.63 -18.15 10.62
CA LYS A 128 12.23 -19.22 11.56
C LYS A 128 10.95 -19.94 11.19
N GLY A 129 10.14 -19.35 10.30
CA GLY A 129 8.81 -19.83 9.97
C GLY A 129 8.77 -20.81 8.79
N GLU A 130 7.54 -21.13 8.43
CA GLU A 130 7.23 -22.13 7.41
C GLU A 130 7.73 -21.72 6.00
N PRO A 131 8.11 -22.70 5.15
CA PRO A 131 8.51 -22.43 3.77
C PRO A 131 7.49 -21.63 2.95
N ALA A 132 6.20 -21.74 3.28
CA ALA A 132 5.14 -21.00 2.62
C ALA A 132 5.31 -19.48 2.74
N LEU A 133 5.82 -18.98 3.87
CA LEU A 133 6.06 -17.55 4.08
C LEU A 133 7.18 -17.04 3.18
N ARG A 134 8.28 -17.81 3.06
CA ARG A 134 9.38 -17.48 2.15
C ARG A 134 8.93 -17.47 0.70
N ARG A 135 8.17 -18.48 0.26
CA ARG A 135 7.61 -18.52 -1.11
C ARG A 135 6.76 -17.29 -1.38
N ARG A 136 5.78 -17.01 -0.51
CA ARG A 136 4.92 -15.84 -0.65
C ARG A 136 5.72 -14.54 -0.72
N PHE A 137 6.74 -14.39 0.12
CA PHE A 137 7.63 -13.23 0.08
C PHE A 137 8.34 -13.09 -1.27
N PHE A 138 9.02 -14.14 -1.74
CA PHE A 138 9.73 -14.10 -3.01
C PHE A 138 8.78 -13.91 -4.20
N ASP A 139 7.63 -14.58 -4.22
CA ASP A 139 6.62 -14.41 -5.25
C ASP A 139 6.20 -12.94 -5.36
N MET A 140 5.89 -12.30 -4.21
CA MET A 140 5.52 -10.89 -4.19
C MET A 140 6.65 -9.97 -4.68
N GLN A 141 7.91 -10.26 -4.33
CA GLN A 141 9.05 -9.43 -4.75
C GLN A 141 9.36 -9.59 -6.25
N ILE A 142 9.37 -10.83 -6.76
CA ILE A 142 9.64 -11.13 -8.18
C ILE A 142 8.55 -10.52 -9.06
N SER A 143 7.28 -10.68 -8.67
CA SER A 143 6.15 -10.10 -9.39
C SER A 143 6.18 -8.58 -9.55
N GLN A 144 6.91 -7.84 -8.69
CA GLN A 144 7.06 -6.40 -8.86
C GLN A 144 7.94 -6.05 -10.07
N THR A 145 8.90 -6.91 -10.38
CA THR A 145 9.89 -6.67 -11.45
C THR A 145 9.59 -7.43 -12.72
N ASP A 146 8.87 -8.55 -12.64
CA ASP A 146 8.56 -9.43 -13.77
C ASP A 146 7.04 -9.60 -13.94
N LYS A 147 6.50 -8.97 -14.99
CA LYS A 147 5.07 -9.04 -15.34
C LYS A 147 4.64 -10.40 -15.90
N ALA A 148 5.58 -11.22 -16.38
CA ALA A 148 5.29 -12.57 -16.84
C ALA A 148 5.15 -13.55 -15.67
N TYR A 149 5.79 -13.26 -14.53
CA TYR A 149 5.67 -14.04 -13.31
C TYR A 149 4.32 -13.84 -12.58
N TYR A 150 3.76 -12.63 -12.64
CA TYR A 150 2.46 -12.28 -12.05
C TYR A 150 1.26 -12.72 -12.90
#